data_AF-A0A9D6HKV9-F1
#
_entry.id   AF-A0A9D6HKV9-F1
#
_cell.length_a   1.000
_cell.length_b   1.000
_cell.length_c   1.000
_cell.angle_alpha   90.00
_cell.angle_beta   90.00
_cell.angle_gamma   90.00
#
_symmetry.space_group_name_H-M   'P 1'
#
loop_
_entity.id
_entity.type
_entity.pdbx_description
1 polymer ?
#
loop_
_entity_poly.entity_id
_entity_poly.type
_entity_poly.pdbx_seq_one_letter_code
_entity_poly.pdbx_strand_id
1 'polypeptide(L)'
;MVLARPACLVFQLRRLRTWSQSLDEIDTKSAVLAILDEALGLEGRASEFDLDTPLLGAVPELDSMAVVGVINLLEERFDFIVEDDELDGSTFATLGALLAFVDAKLGG
;
A
#
# COMPACT_ATOMS: atom_id res chain seq x y z
N MET A 1 22.47 39.36 6.93
CA MET A 1 21.49 38.75 6.00
C MET A 1 22.11 37.44 5.52
N VAL A 2 22.15 36.36 6.30
CA VAL A 2 21.06 35.44 6.68
C VAL A 2 20.31 34.87 5.47
N LEU A 3 20.69 33.62 5.15
CA LEU A 3 19.95 32.48 4.56
C LEU A 3 19.46 32.65 3.11
N ALA A 4 20.05 31.96 2.11
CA ALA A 4 19.96 30.52 1.85
C ALA A 4 18.52 30.01 1.72
N ARG A 5 18.12 29.64 0.49
CA ARG A 5 17.51 28.33 0.16
C ARG A 5 17.43 28.12 -1.37
N PRO A 6 18.10 27.08 -1.91
CA PRO A 6 18.04 26.63 -3.30
C PRO A 6 16.90 25.60 -3.51
N ALA A 7 16.75 25.14 -4.77
CA ALA A 7 15.92 24.01 -5.24
C ALA A 7 14.45 24.32 -5.63
N CYS A 8 14.28 25.27 -6.55
CA CYS A 8 13.12 25.38 -7.43
C CYS A 8 13.42 24.67 -8.76
N LEU A 9 13.42 23.33 -8.82
CA LEU A 9 13.57 22.60 -10.11
C LEU A 9 13.24 21.10 -10.08
N VAL A 10 12.27 20.67 -9.28
CA VAL A 10 11.65 19.33 -9.42
C VAL A 10 10.13 19.49 -9.53
N PHE A 11 9.67 20.34 -10.46
CA PHE A 11 8.24 20.48 -10.74
C PHE A 11 7.91 20.53 -12.24
N GLN A 12 8.92 20.34 -13.10
CA GLN A 12 8.83 20.57 -14.55
C GLN A 12 8.98 19.30 -15.42
N LEU A 13 8.64 18.14 -14.86
CA LEU A 13 8.40 16.89 -15.61
C LEU A 13 6.95 16.43 -15.41
N ARG A 14 6.02 17.39 -15.51
CA ARG A 14 4.58 17.22 -15.21
C ARG A 14 3.70 17.40 -16.46
N ARG A 15 4.22 17.10 -17.66
CA ARG A 15 3.44 17.10 -18.91
C ARG A 15 4.16 16.29 -20.00
N LEU A 16 3.46 15.30 -20.57
CA LEU A 16 3.80 14.51 -21.76
C LEU A 16 4.72 13.28 -21.57
N ARG A 17 4.18 12.27 -20.89
CA ARG A 17 4.16 10.93 -21.48
C ARG A 17 2.70 10.50 -21.55
N THR A 18 2.37 9.76 -22.60
CA THR A 18 1.08 9.14 -22.89
C THR A 18 0.63 8.26 -21.72
N TRP A 19 -0.52 7.57 -21.82
CA TRP A 19 -1.03 6.53 -20.88
C TRP A 19 -2.02 7.04 -19.80
N SER A 20 -3.28 7.15 -20.23
CA SER A 20 -4.45 7.66 -19.51
C SER A 20 -5.41 6.54 -19.07
N GLN A 21 -4.95 5.29 -18.86
CA GLN A 21 -5.85 4.18 -18.55
C GLN A 21 -5.21 2.95 -17.84
N SER A 22 -4.02 3.07 -17.22
CA SER A 22 -3.35 1.90 -16.58
C SER A 22 -2.51 2.23 -15.34
N LEU A 23 -2.63 3.44 -14.75
CA LEU A 23 -1.70 3.92 -13.71
C LEU A 23 -2.26 3.88 -12.28
N ASP A 24 -3.57 3.72 -12.08
CA ASP A 24 -4.15 3.68 -10.72
C ASP A 24 -3.95 2.30 -10.05
N GLU A 25 -4.01 1.19 -10.79
CA GLU A 25 -3.83 -0.16 -10.22
C GLU A 25 -2.38 -0.46 -9.78
N ILE A 26 -1.38 0.18 -10.41
CA ILE A 26 0.04 -0.09 -10.12
C ILE A 26 0.52 0.71 -8.88
N ASP A 27 -0.03 1.90 -8.61
CA ASP A 27 0.44 2.75 -7.52
C ASP A 27 -0.03 2.21 -6.16
N THR A 28 -1.32 1.91 -6.03
CA THR A 28 -1.88 1.34 -4.79
C THR A 28 -1.33 -0.06 -4.52
N LYS A 29 -1.20 -0.92 -5.54
CA LYS A 29 -0.59 -2.26 -5.40
C LYS A 29 0.84 -2.15 -4.87
N SER A 30 1.67 -1.32 -5.50
CA SER A 30 3.06 -1.18 -5.07
C SER A 30 3.19 -0.60 -3.66
N ALA A 31 2.30 0.31 -3.26
CA ALA A 31 2.27 0.87 -1.91
C ALA A 31 1.88 -0.19 -0.86
N VAL A 32 0.82 -0.96 -1.10
CA VAL A 32 0.40 -2.04 -0.21
C VAL A 32 1.47 -3.14 -0.09
N LEU A 33 2.13 -3.48 -1.20
CA LEU A 33 3.24 -4.44 -1.18
C LEU A 33 4.42 -3.95 -0.35
N ALA A 34 4.78 -2.67 -0.46
CA ALA A 34 5.84 -2.08 0.35
C ALA A 34 5.47 -2.07 1.85
N ILE A 35 4.21 -1.79 2.17
CA ILE A 35 3.70 -1.84 3.54
C ILE A 35 3.74 -3.25 4.11
N LEU A 36 3.30 -4.25 3.34
CA LEU A 36 3.42 -5.65 3.74
C LEU A 36 4.87 -6.04 3.96
N ASP A 37 5.77 -5.63 3.06
CA ASP A 37 7.20 -5.94 3.16
C ASP A 37 7.82 -5.35 4.43
N GLU A 38 7.46 -4.12 4.76
CA GLU A 38 7.92 -3.39 5.94
C GLU A 38 7.32 -3.98 7.23
N ALA A 39 6.02 -4.26 7.25
CA ALA A 39 5.31 -4.82 8.41
C ALA A 39 5.81 -6.23 8.75
N LEU A 40 6.09 -7.04 7.72
CA LEU A 40 6.47 -8.45 7.87
C LEU A 40 7.99 -8.66 7.82
N GLY A 41 8.77 -7.64 7.46
CA GLY A 41 10.22 -7.73 7.33
C GLY A 41 10.66 -8.70 6.24
N LEU A 42 9.97 -8.70 5.10
CA LEU A 42 10.15 -9.68 4.01
C LEU A 42 11.29 -9.35 3.03
N GLU A 43 11.96 -8.20 3.21
CA GLU A 43 13.16 -7.76 2.46
C GLU A 43 12.99 -7.80 0.92
N GLY A 44 11.79 -7.46 0.42
CA GLY A 44 11.42 -7.41 -0.99
C GLY A 44 10.65 -8.62 -1.48
N ARG A 45 10.48 -9.68 -0.68
CA ARG A 45 9.67 -10.86 -1.06
C ARG A 45 8.21 -10.52 -1.27
N ALA A 46 7.70 -9.47 -0.64
CA ALA A 46 6.32 -9.07 -0.86
C ALA A 46 6.07 -8.66 -2.31
N SER A 47 7.08 -8.18 -3.04
CA SER A 47 6.95 -7.76 -4.44
C SER A 47 6.61 -8.92 -5.40
N GLU A 48 6.82 -10.17 -4.99
CA GLU A 48 6.42 -11.36 -5.75
C GLU A 48 4.96 -11.78 -5.52
N PHE A 49 4.26 -11.16 -4.56
CA PHE A 49 2.85 -11.45 -4.32
C PHE A 49 1.95 -10.88 -5.41
N ASP A 50 1.04 -11.72 -5.90
CA ASP A 50 0.03 -11.35 -6.87
C ASP A 50 -1.36 -11.17 -6.22
N LEU A 51 -2.32 -10.59 -6.94
CA LEU A 51 -3.64 -10.22 -6.40
C LEU A 51 -4.42 -11.45 -5.88
N ASP A 52 -4.32 -12.56 -6.60
CA ASP A 52 -4.93 -13.84 -6.22
C ASP A 52 -4.10 -14.62 -5.18
N THR A 53 -2.96 -14.09 -4.75
CA THR A 53 -2.11 -14.77 -3.76
C THR A 53 -2.78 -14.68 -2.38
N PRO A 54 -3.07 -15.82 -1.74
CA PRO A 54 -3.59 -15.81 -0.39
C PRO A 54 -2.51 -15.33 0.58
N LEU A 55 -2.81 -14.34 1.41
CA LEU A 55 -1.85 -13.82 2.40
C LEU A 55 -1.93 -14.63 3.69
N LEU A 56 -3.16 -14.84 4.20
CA LEU A 56 -3.40 -15.73 5.33
C LEU A 56 -3.13 -17.19 4.95
N GLY A 57 -2.13 -17.79 5.59
CA GLY A 57 -1.75 -19.20 5.43
C GLY A 57 -0.67 -19.47 4.39
N ALA A 58 -0.41 -18.56 3.43
CA ALA A 58 0.76 -18.65 2.55
C ALA A 58 1.98 -17.94 3.13
N VAL A 59 1.75 -16.88 3.91
CA VAL A 59 2.80 -16.11 4.58
C VAL A 59 2.78 -16.45 6.07
N PRO A 60 3.68 -17.33 6.55
CA PRO A 60 3.73 -17.69 7.97
C PRO A 60 4.09 -16.51 8.89
N GLU A 61 4.69 -15.45 8.34
CA GLU A 61 5.02 -14.23 9.05
C GLU A 61 3.79 -13.34 9.35
N LEU A 62 2.71 -13.50 8.58
CA LEU A 62 1.45 -12.78 8.79
C LEU A 62 0.69 -13.42 9.97
N ASP A 63 1.19 -13.19 11.18
CA ASP A 63 0.57 -13.61 12.44
C ASP A 63 -0.48 -12.58 12.93
N SER A 64 -1.26 -12.93 13.96
CA SER A 64 -2.28 -12.06 14.57
C SER A 64 -1.75 -10.69 14.98
N MET A 65 -0.47 -10.59 15.38
CA MET A 65 0.16 -9.32 15.74
C MET A 65 0.68 -8.53 14.54
N ALA A 66 1.04 -9.19 13.44
CA ALA A 66 1.54 -8.55 12.23
C ALA A 66 0.41 -7.85 11.46
N VAL A 67 -0.80 -8.41 11.49
CA VAL A 67 -2.01 -7.80 10.90
C VAL A 67 -2.22 -6.39 11.44
N VAL A 68 -2.11 -6.19 12.76
CA VAL A 68 -2.23 -4.87 13.40
C VAL A 68 -1.17 -3.89 12.87
N GLY A 69 0.07 -4.36 12.65
CA GLY A 69 1.14 -3.55 12.07
C GLY A 69 0.88 -3.14 10.62
N VAL A 70 0.36 -4.06 9.79
CA VAL A 70 -0.07 -3.76 8.41
C VAL A 70 -1.16 -2.69 8.41
N ILE A 71 -2.17 -2.82 9.28
CA ILE A 71 -3.27 -1.85 9.40
C ILE A 71 -2.74 -0.48 9.76
N ASN A 72 -1.94 -0.39 10.81
CA ASN A 72 -1.39 0.89 11.27
C ASN A 72 -0.58 1.59 10.17
N LEU A 73 0.24 0.84 9.42
CA LEU A 73 1.01 1.40 8.30
C LEU A 73 0.12 1.81 7.11
N LEU A 74 -0.97 1.08 6.84
CA LEU A 74 -1.96 1.49 5.83
C LEU A 74 -2.61 2.82 6.23
N GLU A 75 -3.06 2.95 7.47
CA GLU A 75 -3.64 4.18 8.00
C GLU A 75 -2.65 5.36 7.90
N GLU A 76 -1.40 5.16 8.33
CA GLU A 76 -0.36 6.20 8.28
C GLU A 76 0.02 6.61 6.85
N ARG A 77 0.00 5.68 5.88
CA ARG A 77 0.42 5.93 4.50
C ARG A 77 -0.67 6.58 3.66
N PHE A 78 -1.90 6.14 3.85
CA PHE A 78 -3.04 6.58 3.05
C PHE A 78 -3.89 7.65 3.76
N ASP A 79 -3.57 7.98 5.01
CA ASP A 79 -4.25 9.00 5.82
C ASP A 79 -5.75 8.70 5.99
N PHE A 80 -6.13 7.42 6.05
CA PHE A 80 -7.47 6.95 6.38
C PHE A 80 -7.49 6.20 7.71
N ILE A 81 -8.69 6.04 8.26
CA ILE A 81 -8.92 5.23 9.47
C ILE A 81 -9.65 3.96 9.04
N VAL A 82 -9.21 2.83 9.58
CA VAL A 82 -9.87 1.55 9.42
C VAL A 82 -10.35 1.05 10.77
N GLU A 83 -11.65 0.82 10.89
CA GLU A 83 -12.20 0.25 12.11
C GLU A 83 -11.94 -1.27 12.15
N ASP A 84 -11.73 -1.82 13.36
CA ASP A 84 -11.55 -3.26 13.57
C ASP A 84 -12.76 -4.06 13.05
N ASP A 85 -13.95 -3.45 13.06
CA ASP A 85 -15.18 -4.04 12.54
C ASP A 85 -15.28 -4.03 11.01
N GLU A 86 -14.52 -3.18 10.32
CA GLU A 86 -14.42 -3.14 8.84
C GLU A 86 -13.43 -4.18 8.31
N LEU A 87 -12.50 -4.63 9.14
CA LEU A 87 -11.47 -5.59 8.77
C LEU A 87 -11.82 -6.99 9.24
N ASP A 88 -12.41 -7.75 8.34
CA ASP A 88 -12.56 -9.18 8.54
C ASP A 88 -11.31 -9.96 8.08
N GLY A 89 -11.14 -11.18 8.59
CA GLY A 89 -10.11 -12.12 8.11
C GLY A 89 -10.20 -12.37 6.60
N SER A 90 -11.38 -12.18 6.01
CA SER A 90 -11.60 -12.24 4.56
C SER A 90 -10.87 -11.13 3.77
N THR A 91 -10.70 -9.93 4.34
CA THR A 91 -9.97 -8.81 3.69
C THR A 91 -8.47 -9.07 3.64
N PHE A 92 -7.93 -9.74 4.65
CA PHE A 92 -6.55 -10.23 4.69
C PHE A 92 -6.38 -11.60 4.03
N ALA A 93 -7.44 -12.21 3.49
CA ALA A 93 -7.33 -13.51 2.85
C ALA A 93 -6.45 -13.44 1.60
N THR A 94 -6.53 -12.36 0.82
CA THR A 94 -5.77 -12.17 -0.43
C THR A 94 -5.31 -10.72 -0.58
N LEU A 95 -4.23 -10.51 -1.35
CA LEU A 95 -3.75 -9.16 -1.67
C LEU A 95 -4.80 -8.35 -2.45
N GLY A 96 -5.55 -9.00 -3.34
CA GLY A 96 -6.61 -8.37 -4.12
C GLY A 96 -7.75 -7.84 -3.26
N ALA A 97 -8.14 -8.57 -2.20
CA ALA A 97 -9.17 -8.11 -1.27
C ALA A 97 -8.73 -6.87 -0.48
N LEU A 98 -7.48 -6.86 0.00
CA LEU A 98 -6.90 -5.70 0.69
C LEU A 98 -6.80 -4.49 -0.23
N LEU A 99 -6.39 -4.70 -1.49
CA LEU A 99 -6.33 -3.62 -2.48
C LEU A 99 -7.70 -3.06 -2.85
N ALA A 100 -8.68 -3.93 -3.05
CA ALA A 100 -10.05 -3.50 -3.29
C ALA A 100 -10.61 -2.69 -2.11
N PHE A 101 -10.24 -3.04 -0.86
CA PHE A 101 -10.62 -2.28 0.33
C PHE A 101 -9.99 -0.89 0.34
N VAL A 102 -8.69 -0.79 0.07
CA VAL A 102 -7.96 0.49 0.00
C VAL A 102 -8.49 1.36 -1.15
N ASP A 103 -8.71 0.78 -2.33
CA ASP A 103 -9.26 1.48 -3.49
C ASP A 103 -10.67 2.01 -3.20
N ALA A 104 -11.51 1.23 -2.53
CA ALA A 104 -12.84 1.65 -2.09
C ALA A 104 -12.79 2.84 -1.10
N LYS A 105 -11.77 2.92 -0.24
CA LYS A 105 -11.56 4.06 0.67
C LYS A 105 -11.03 5.31 -0.06
N LEU A 106 -10.19 5.14 -1.10
CA LEU A 106 -9.60 6.24 -1.86
C LEU A 106 -10.51 6.83 -2.94
N GLY A 107 -11.39 6.00 -3.52
CA GLY A 107 -12.31 6.36 -4.60
C GLY A 107 -13.75 6.68 -4.16
N GLY A 108 -14.03 6.69 -2.84
CA GLY A 108 -15.35 6.93 -2.23
C GLY A 108 -15.61 8.37 -1.83
#